data_AF-A0A9P6UL04-F1
#
_entry.id   AF-A0A9P6UL04-F1
#
_cell.length_a   1.000
_cell.length_b   1.000
_cell.length_c   1.000
_cell.angle_alpha   90.00
_cell.angle_beta   90.00
_cell.angle_gamma   90.00
#
_symmetry.space_group_name_H-M   'P 1'
#
loop_
_entity.id
_entity.type
_entity.pdbx_description
1 polymer ?
#
loop_
_entity_poly.entity_id
_entity_poly.type
_entity_poly.pdbx_seq_one_letter_code
_entity_poly.pdbx_strand_id
1 'polypeptide(L)'
;MFKTGMNRSLLNKDFFQTILDRAYGPNRVLTKSWSEEELDSSASILSNISSGDDDEDDDDEDFSVEEDAHNGGTLSAASTSSNSGHSEEPCPMNDMTGHFLYKIEFEARTHPSIILTPSPSQKPLSISATSRIEGHYHAPSTPHNSSVDGQLYVVVKSKPIDTALIELTNIMAQLQGGDFAEEYDLVKDQTGFRNSHIREIELAELSWHVGGAMENISTKVYNVLRNDSQQLYALCLEYLDPSLGNITHMNSTDTALSTWSPNDIHLVLRDLASFHAQFLGQEDRILGMTFLETPTRSLMKLLRPAYEAMVKTNRKNEPALFSQFLTDSMLDFLKHSDECWTKVEKSPRTLIHGDFNTRNICLRLDPSTGAQKLCAYDWELACCHLPQRDVVEFLSFVLPPGSNEWSHYIEYHRLALKSAYNTQTQASGSPAIILPSPREYMDLAKIALLDFAALRVAMYGVSNSFKQVEWLPRILNTVEEQLKRMGPLRAPTDKVYHESKL
;
A
#
# COMPACT_ATOMS: atom_id res chain seq x y z
N MET A 1 -7.70 8.36 18.67
CA MET A 1 -6.48 7.51 18.58
C MET A 1 -6.81 6.15 19.14
N PHE A 2 -6.78 5.11 18.30
CA PHE A 2 -7.01 3.73 18.71
C PHE A 2 -5.72 3.16 19.30
N LYS A 3 -5.81 2.65 20.53
CA LYS A 3 -4.66 2.12 21.27
C LYS A 3 -4.49 0.64 20.94
N THR A 4 -3.54 0.31 20.07
CA THR A 4 -3.02 -1.06 19.97
C THR A 4 -1.59 -1.05 20.49
N GLY A 5 -1.40 -1.28 21.79
CA GLY A 5 -0.06 -1.48 22.34
C GLY A 5 0.50 -2.79 21.78
N MET A 6 1.48 -2.72 20.88
CA MET A 6 2.20 -3.91 20.43
C MET A 6 2.86 -4.57 21.64
N ASN A 7 2.43 -5.77 22.02
CA ASN A 7 3.05 -6.49 23.12
C ASN A 7 4.47 -6.92 22.72
N ARG A 8 5.47 -6.11 23.10
CA ARG A 8 6.90 -6.31 22.77
C ARG A 8 7.45 -7.66 23.23
N SER A 9 6.80 -8.34 24.18
CA SER A 9 7.20 -9.70 24.59
C SER A 9 7.09 -10.75 23.47
N LEU A 10 6.33 -10.46 22.41
CA LEU A 10 6.20 -11.31 21.23
C LEU A 10 7.34 -11.10 20.22
N LEU A 11 8.06 -9.97 20.30
CA LEU A 11 9.32 -9.75 19.59
C LEU A 11 10.47 -10.45 20.34
N ASN A 12 10.38 -11.77 20.42
CA ASN A 12 11.32 -12.60 21.16
C ASN A 12 12.46 -13.12 20.26
N LYS A 13 13.37 -13.91 20.85
CA LYS A 13 14.51 -14.48 20.14
C LYS A 13 14.09 -15.32 18.92
N ASP A 14 13.00 -16.08 19.02
CA ASP A 14 12.55 -16.96 17.93
C ASP A 14 11.98 -16.14 16.76
N PHE A 15 11.32 -15.01 17.06
CA PHE A 15 10.88 -14.04 16.05
C PHE A 15 12.07 -13.50 15.25
N PHE A 16 13.11 -13.02 15.94
CA PHE A 16 14.32 -12.50 15.28
C PHE A 16 15.16 -13.58 14.60
N GLN A 17 15.15 -14.82 15.12
CA GLN A 17 15.85 -15.93 14.47
C GLN A 17 15.17 -16.32 13.15
N THR A 18 13.83 -16.30 13.10
CA THR A 18 13.07 -16.53 11.87
C THR A 18 13.42 -15.51 10.78
N ILE A 19 13.62 -14.24 11.17
CA ILE A 19 14.06 -13.17 10.28
C ILE A 19 15.42 -13.50 9.67
N LEU A 20 16.40 -13.89 10.49
CA LEU A 20 17.74 -14.26 10.02
C LEU A 20 17.71 -15.49 9.12
N ASP A 21 16.92 -16.50 9.46
CA ASP A 21 16.79 -17.72 8.68
C ASP A 21 16.22 -17.42 7.29
N ARG A 22 15.27 -16.48 7.18
CA ARG A 22 14.73 -16.04 5.88
C ARG A 22 15.67 -15.09 5.13
N ALA A 23 16.45 -14.28 5.84
CA ALA A 23 17.39 -13.35 5.23
C ALA A 23 18.65 -14.05 4.67
N TYR A 24 19.21 -15.02 5.40
CA TYR A 24 20.52 -15.60 5.16
C TYR A 24 20.58 -17.13 5.22
N GLY A 25 19.46 -17.81 5.50
CA GLY A 25 19.40 -19.26 5.72
C GLY A 25 19.68 -19.66 7.19
N PRO A 26 19.43 -20.94 7.54
CA PRO A 26 19.39 -21.43 8.94
C PRO A 26 20.77 -21.49 9.65
N ASN A 27 21.84 -21.08 8.98
CA ASN A 27 23.22 -21.18 9.47
C ASN A 27 23.70 -19.89 10.16
N ARG A 28 22.80 -18.95 10.46
CA ARG A 28 23.11 -17.74 11.25
C ARG A 28 22.54 -17.89 12.66
N VAL A 29 23.25 -17.37 13.65
CA VAL A 29 22.79 -17.37 15.05
C VAL A 29 22.80 -15.96 15.58
N LEU A 30 21.70 -15.60 16.24
CA LEU A 30 21.64 -14.39 17.04
C LEU A 30 22.71 -14.40 18.14
N THR A 31 23.58 -13.40 18.14
CA THR A 31 24.70 -13.24 19.08
C THR A 31 24.29 -12.74 20.46
N LYS A 32 23.01 -12.32 20.60
CA LYS A 32 22.28 -11.82 21.79
C LYS A 32 21.94 -10.32 21.78
N SER A 33 22.30 -9.54 20.76
CA SER A 33 21.89 -8.14 20.63
C SER A 33 20.92 -7.93 19.46
N TRP A 34 19.69 -7.51 19.78
CA TRP A 34 18.89 -6.67 18.89
C TRP A 34 18.59 -5.39 19.67
N SER A 35 18.73 -4.26 19.01
CA SER A 35 18.39 -2.96 19.57
C SER A 35 17.36 -2.30 18.67
N GLU A 36 16.35 -1.71 19.31
CA GLU A 36 15.52 -0.71 18.68
C GLU A 36 16.39 0.53 18.52
N GLU A 37 16.51 1.03 17.30
CA GLU A 37 17.10 2.33 17.06
C GLU A 37 15.95 3.31 16.90
N GLU A 38 15.99 4.43 17.63
CA GLU A 38 15.08 5.54 17.35
C GLU A 38 15.37 6.03 15.93
N LEU A 39 14.36 5.97 15.08
CA LEU A 39 14.43 6.50 13.74
C LEU A 39 14.46 8.02 13.84
N ASP A 40 15.40 8.64 13.12
CA ASP A 40 15.19 9.99 12.62
C ASP A 40 14.00 9.91 11.66
N SER A 41 12.86 10.46 12.07
CA SER A 41 11.53 10.34 11.42
C SER A 41 11.52 10.80 9.96
N SER A 42 12.54 11.55 9.55
CA SER A 42 12.69 12.18 8.25
C SER A 42 13.10 11.24 7.09
N ALA A 43 13.74 10.09 7.37
CA ALA A 43 14.41 9.27 6.33
C ALA A 43 13.68 7.98 5.92
N SER A 44 12.55 7.66 6.55
CA SER A 44 11.99 6.31 6.56
C SER A 44 10.67 6.20 5.78
N ILE A 45 10.17 4.97 5.56
CA ILE A 45 8.85 4.62 4.95
C ILE A 45 7.67 5.33 5.66
N LEU A 46 7.97 6.04 6.76
CA LEU A 46 7.11 6.33 7.89
C LEU A 46 6.42 7.68 7.82
N SER A 47 6.89 8.56 6.94
CA SER A 47 6.20 9.84 6.74
C SER A 47 4.81 9.64 6.09
N ASN A 48 4.62 8.58 5.31
CA ASN A 48 3.41 8.48 4.48
C ASN A 48 2.15 7.95 5.19
N ILE A 49 2.27 7.42 6.42
CA ILE A 49 1.12 6.87 7.16
C ILE A 49 0.85 7.63 8.48
N SER A 50 1.79 8.42 9.02
CA SER A 50 1.57 9.08 10.32
C SER A 50 2.19 10.47 10.54
N SER A 51 3.07 11.03 9.71
CA SER A 51 3.72 12.32 10.03
C SER A 51 4.47 12.94 8.87
N GLY A 52 4.61 14.26 8.87
CA GLY A 52 5.43 15.01 7.91
C GLY A 52 4.55 16.10 7.28
N ASP A 53 4.74 17.39 7.54
CA ASP A 53 5.94 18.04 8.06
C ASP A 53 5.92 18.33 9.57
N ASP A 54 7.13 18.35 10.13
CA ASP A 54 7.48 18.97 11.40
C ASP A 54 7.52 20.48 11.17
N ASP A 55 6.56 21.22 11.72
CA ASP A 55 6.72 22.66 11.89
C ASP A 55 7.72 22.85 13.05
N GLU A 56 8.89 23.40 12.71
CA GLU A 56 9.71 24.12 13.69
C GLU A 56 8.82 25.26 14.22
N ASP A 57 8.28 25.10 15.43
CA ASP A 57 7.72 26.20 16.20
C ASP A 57 8.87 27.19 16.47
N ASP A 58 9.05 28.15 15.56
CA ASP A 58 9.72 29.41 15.85
C ASP A 58 8.86 30.13 16.90
N ASP A 59 9.25 29.95 18.16
CA ASP A 59 8.94 30.84 19.27
C ASP A 59 9.36 32.27 18.87
N ASP A 60 8.42 33.09 18.41
CA ASP A 60 8.45 34.55 18.53
C ASP A 60 7.14 35.13 17.97
N GLU A 61 6.11 35.34 18.80
CA GLU A 61 5.32 36.58 18.75
C GLU A 61 4.71 36.91 20.12
N ASP A 62 5.29 37.98 20.67
CA ASP A 62 4.92 38.74 21.85
C ASP A 62 3.50 39.33 21.71
N PHE A 63 2.50 38.69 22.32
CA PHE A 63 1.16 39.27 22.48
C PHE A 63 0.97 39.79 23.91
N SER A 64 1.36 41.05 24.11
CA SER A 64 0.94 41.85 25.25
C SER A 64 -0.56 42.13 25.15
N VAL A 65 -1.36 41.54 26.04
CA VAL A 65 -2.75 41.96 26.28
C VAL A 65 -2.86 42.51 27.69
N GLU A 66 -3.33 43.75 27.74
CA GLU A 66 -3.47 44.60 28.92
C GLU A 66 -4.34 43.97 30.02
N GLU A 67 -3.95 44.32 31.25
CA GLU A 67 -4.65 44.06 32.50
C GLU A 67 -6.08 44.60 32.47
N ASP A 68 -7.03 43.82 32.99
CA ASP A 68 -8.11 44.40 33.78
C ASP A 68 -8.53 43.46 34.92
N ALA A 69 -8.56 44.04 36.10
CA ALA A 69 -8.73 43.38 37.39
C ALA A 69 -10.19 43.00 37.68
N HIS A 70 -10.40 41.87 38.36
CA HIS A 70 -11.08 41.84 39.67
C HIS A 70 -11.16 40.44 40.32
N ASN A 71 -10.74 40.43 41.60
CA ASN A 71 -11.24 39.64 42.73
C ASN A 71 -11.16 38.11 42.74
N GLY A 72 -10.22 37.63 43.57
CA GLY A 72 -10.61 37.11 44.89
C GLY A 72 -10.78 35.59 45.01
N GLY A 73 -9.85 34.93 45.69
CA GLY A 73 -10.02 33.53 46.08
C GLY A 73 -8.76 32.86 46.58
N THR A 74 -8.39 33.14 47.82
CA THR A 74 -7.47 32.38 48.66
C THR A 74 -7.71 30.87 48.60
N LEU A 75 -6.64 30.07 48.55
CA LEU A 75 -6.33 29.00 49.52
C LEU A 75 -4.96 28.38 49.22
N SER A 76 -4.06 28.56 50.19
CA SER A 76 -2.82 27.81 50.32
C SER A 76 -3.09 26.46 50.99
N ALA A 77 -2.35 25.43 50.58
CA ALA A 77 -1.89 24.38 51.49
C ALA A 77 -0.72 23.64 50.83
N ALA A 78 0.49 24.03 51.23
CA ALA A 78 1.65 23.15 51.16
C ALA A 78 1.47 22.05 52.21
N SER A 79 1.72 20.81 51.82
CA SER A 79 2.07 19.76 52.77
C SER A 79 3.10 18.83 52.12
N THR A 80 4.29 18.91 52.68
CA THR A 80 5.39 17.97 52.54
C THR A 80 5.05 16.71 53.32
N SER A 81 5.16 15.54 52.69
CA SER A 81 5.48 14.31 53.42
C SER A 81 6.19 13.33 52.49
N SER A 82 7.49 13.21 52.74
CA SER A 82 8.31 12.06 52.42
C SER A 82 7.68 10.78 52.97
N ASN A 83 7.50 9.76 52.13
CA ASN A 83 7.62 8.39 52.59
C ASN A 83 8.03 7.45 51.46
N SER A 84 9.18 6.83 51.69
CA SER A 84 9.76 5.70 50.99
C SER A 84 8.86 4.48 51.08
N GLY A 85 8.58 3.85 49.94
CA GLY A 85 7.96 2.54 49.87
C GLY A 85 7.96 2.05 48.43
N HIS A 86 8.68 0.95 48.18
CA HIS A 86 8.73 0.25 46.90
C HIS A 86 7.33 0.05 46.30
N SER A 87 7.03 0.77 45.23
CA SER A 87 5.99 0.43 44.28
C SER A 87 6.69 0.16 42.95
N GLU A 88 6.60 -1.09 42.47
CA GLU A 88 6.79 -1.40 41.05
C GLU A 88 5.84 -0.49 40.26
N GLU A 89 6.39 0.56 39.66
CA GLU A 89 5.64 1.38 38.72
C GLU A 89 5.26 0.47 37.53
N PRO A 90 3.98 0.39 37.15
CA PRO A 90 3.62 -0.24 35.91
C PRO A 90 4.28 0.56 34.80
N CYS A 91 5.20 -0.10 34.08
CA CYS A 91 5.84 0.42 32.89
C CYS A 91 4.77 1.12 32.03
N PRO A 92 4.90 2.43 31.70
CA PRO A 92 3.89 3.14 30.95
C PRO A 92 3.72 2.40 29.62
N MET A 93 2.53 1.83 29.41
CA MET A 93 2.17 1.21 28.14
C MET A 93 2.11 2.31 27.09
N ASN A 94 3.24 2.58 26.45
CA ASN A 94 3.33 3.53 25.35
C ASN A 94 2.52 2.99 24.16
N ASP A 95 1.63 3.87 23.68
CA ASP A 95 0.74 3.76 22.53
C ASP A 95 1.52 3.51 21.24
N MET A 96 1.24 2.42 20.49
CA MET A 96 2.03 2.11 19.29
C MET A 96 1.26 1.34 18.19
N THR A 97 0.36 2.02 17.48
CA THR A 97 0.33 1.85 16.00
C THR A 97 1.55 2.58 15.46
N GLY A 98 2.42 1.91 14.71
CA GLY A 98 3.67 2.52 14.31
C GLY A 98 4.62 1.56 13.63
N HIS A 99 5.76 2.10 13.24
CA HIS A 99 6.82 1.35 12.61
C HIS A 99 8.10 1.51 13.41
N PHE A 100 8.83 0.42 13.59
CA PHE A 100 9.99 0.35 14.48
C PHE A 100 11.20 -0.16 13.70
N LEU A 101 12.30 0.60 13.72
CA LEU A 101 13.56 0.15 13.16
C LEU A 101 14.28 -0.73 14.17
N TYR A 102 14.64 -1.93 13.73
CA TYR A 102 15.46 -2.84 14.51
C TYR A 102 16.75 -3.12 13.77
N LYS A 103 17.85 -3.05 14.52
CA LYS A 103 19.14 -3.56 14.11
C LYS A 103 19.34 -4.95 14.72
N ILE A 104 19.55 -5.95 13.87
CA ILE A 104 19.77 -7.34 14.26
C ILE A 104 21.23 -7.71 14.00
N GLU A 105 21.96 -8.07 15.06
CA GLU A 105 23.35 -8.50 14.97
C GLU A 105 23.44 -10.05 14.99
N PHE A 106 24.23 -10.63 14.08
CA PHE A 106 24.33 -12.08 13.93
C PHE A 106 25.74 -12.57 13.60
N GLU A 107 26.02 -13.80 14.01
CA GLU A 107 27.26 -14.54 13.72
C GLU A 107 26.96 -15.69 12.76
N ALA A 108 27.93 -16.02 11.92
CA ALA A 108 27.87 -17.23 11.12
C ALA A 108 28.16 -18.47 11.99
N ARG A 109 27.32 -19.51 11.93
CA ARG A 109 27.69 -20.81 12.53
C ARG A 109 28.93 -21.33 11.82
N THR A 110 30.05 -21.38 12.54
CA THR A 110 31.16 -22.24 12.16
C THR A 110 30.73 -23.67 12.47
N HIS A 111 30.48 -24.48 11.44
CA HIS A 111 30.37 -25.92 11.67
C HIS A 111 31.73 -26.40 12.18
N PRO A 112 31.84 -27.00 13.38
CA PRO A 112 33.02 -27.80 13.68
C PRO A 112 33.06 -28.89 12.61
N SER A 113 34.17 -29.01 11.90
CA SER A 113 34.35 -29.97 10.82
C SER A 113 33.93 -31.35 11.31
N ILE A 114 32.77 -31.83 10.87
CA ILE A 114 32.36 -33.21 11.11
C ILE A 114 33.33 -34.05 10.27
N ILE A 115 34.36 -34.58 10.93
CA ILE A 115 35.16 -35.68 10.39
C ILE A 115 34.20 -36.85 10.25
N LEU A 116 33.66 -37.03 9.04
CA LEU A 116 32.89 -38.20 8.66
C LEU A 116 33.81 -39.42 8.75
N THR A 117 33.70 -40.14 9.87
CA THR A 117 34.16 -41.53 9.95
C THR A 117 33.07 -42.40 9.34
N PRO A 118 33.35 -43.21 8.30
CA PRO A 118 32.34 -44.04 7.67
C PRO A 118 32.16 -45.32 8.47
N SER A 119 30.92 -45.66 8.82
CA SER A 119 30.55 -47.02 9.21
C SER A 119 29.05 -47.28 9.07
N PRO A 120 28.63 -48.55 8.90
CA PRO A 120 27.84 -48.93 7.74
C PRO A 120 26.39 -49.34 8.05
N SER A 121 25.55 -49.21 7.02
CA SER A 121 24.38 -50.04 6.69
C SER A 121 23.41 -50.43 7.81
N GLN A 122 22.22 -49.81 7.84
CA GLN A 122 21.00 -50.49 8.25
C GLN A 122 19.81 -50.15 7.33
N LYS A 123 19.04 -51.21 7.05
CA LYS A 123 17.90 -51.32 6.11
C LYS A 123 16.58 -50.78 6.71
N PRO A 124 15.52 -50.62 5.89
CA PRO A 124 14.40 -49.74 6.18
C PRO A 124 13.19 -50.44 6.83
N LEU A 125 12.40 -49.68 7.58
CA LEU A 125 10.99 -49.87 8.00
C LEU A 125 10.59 -48.57 8.74
N SER A 126 9.38 -48.02 8.75
CA SER A 126 8.12 -48.16 8.02
C SER A 126 7.29 -46.92 8.39
N ILE A 127 6.44 -46.46 7.48
CA ILE A 127 5.62 -45.24 7.55
C ILE A 127 4.56 -45.34 8.68
N SER A 128 4.42 -44.27 9.47
CA SER A 128 3.12 -43.92 10.08
C SER A 128 2.87 -42.42 9.94
N ALA A 129 1.64 -42.09 9.58
CA ALA A 129 1.18 -40.82 9.05
C ALA A 129 1.05 -39.69 10.09
N THR A 130 1.74 -38.58 9.81
CA THR A 130 1.33 -37.17 10.06
C THR A 130 2.35 -36.27 9.35
N SER A 131 2.19 -36.03 8.05
CA SER A 131 3.14 -35.19 7.30
C SER A 131 2.68 -33.73 7.27
N ARG A 132 3.32 -32.90 8.10
CA ARG A 132 3.68 -31.53 7.71
C ARG A 132 4.52 -31.67 6.43
N ILE A 133 4.04 -31.12 5.33
CA ILE A 133 4.77 -31.14 4.06
C ILE A 133 5.77 -30.00 4.12
N GLU A 134 7.05 -30.35 4.27
CA GLU A 134 8.19 -29.45 4.20
C GLU A 134 8.25 -28.80 2.82
N GLY A 135 8.05 -27.48 2.77
CA GLY A 135 8.35 -26.68 1.58
C GLY A 135 9.85 -26.76 1.30
N HIS A 136 10.22 -27.31 0.15
CA HIS A 136 11.60 -27.26 -0.33
C HIS A 136 11.92 -25.82 -0.76
N TYR A 137 12.66 -25.12 0.10
CA TYR A 137 13.19 -23.80 -0.17
C TYR A 137 14.27 -23.86 -1.25
N HIS A 138 14.03 -23.23 -2.39
CA HIS A 138 15.08 -22.91 -3.35
C HIS A 138 15.88 -21.70 -2.82
N ALA A 139 16.94 -21.96 -2.05
CA ALA A 139 17.93 -20.94 -1.75
C ALA A 139 18.73 -20.59 -3.02
N PRO A 140 18.97 -19.30 -3.33
CA PRO A 140 19.94 -18.93 -4.35
C PRO A 140 21.32 -19.44 -3.93
N SER A 141 21.91 -20.30 -4.75
CA SER A 141 23.26 -20.81 -4.52
C SER A 141 24.30 -19.73 -4.79
N THR A 142 24.70 -18.99 -3.76
CA THR A 142 25.97 -18.25 -3.75
C THR A 142 27.04 -19.12 -3.06
N PRO A 143 28.10 -19.55 -3.78
CA PRO A 143 29.18 -20.28 -3.16
C PRO A 143 30.16 -19.29 -2.54
N HIS A 144 29.95 -18.92 -1.27
CA HIS A 144 31.03 -18.36 -0.45
C HIS A 144 30.98 -18.86 0.99
N ASN A 145 31.87 -19.82 1.28
CA ASN A 145 32.33 -20.16 2.62
C ASN A 145 33.19 -19.01 3.18
N SER A 146 32.54 -17.95 3.67
CA SER A 146 33.14 -17.02 4.62
C SER A 146 32.18 -16.81 5.78
N SER A 147 32.66 -17.07 6.99
CA SER A 147 31.99 -16.71 8.24
C SER A 147 32.02 -15.18 8.34
N VAL A 148 30.98 -14.53 7.85
CA VAL A 148 30.84 -13.07 7.97
C VAL A 148 29.75 -12.83 9.00
N ASP A 149 30.17 -12.33 10.15
CA ASP A 149 29.29 -11.68 11.11
C ASP A 149 28.67 -10.47 10.43
N GLY A 150 27.41 -10.17 10.73
CA GLY A 150 26.66 -9.18 9.98
C GLY A 150 25.61 -8.44 10.79
N GLN A 151 25.15 -7.36 10.19
CA GLN A 151 24.05 -6.54 10.68
C GLN A 151 22.93 -6.58 9.64
N LEU A 152 21.70 -6.68 10.12
CA LEU A 152 20.49 -6.58 9.31
C LEU A 152 19.57 -5.53 9.92
N TYR A 153 19.22 -4.54 9.10
CA TYR A 153 18.22 -3.53 9.45
C TYR A 153 16.85 -3.96 8.93
N VAL A 154 15.85 -3.92 9.81
CA VAL A 154 14.47 -4.27 9.48
C VAL A 154 13.49 -3.26 10.06
N VAL A 155 12.35 -3.10 9.38
CA VAL A 155 11.22 -2.31 9.88
C VAL A 155 10.13 -3.26 10.35
N VAL A 156 9.71 -3.14 11.60
CA VAL A 156 8.51 -3.81 12.10
C VAL A 156 7.33 -2.86 11.98
N LYS A 157 6.42 -3.13 11.05
CA LYS A 157 5.19 -2.37 10.79
C LYS A 157 4.04 -3.00 11.58
N SER A 158 3.60 -2.33 12.66
CA SER A 158 2.42 -2.71 13.45
C SER A 158 1.15 -2.15 12.80
N LYS A 159 0.12 -2.98 12.62
CA LYS A 159 -1.14 -2.63 11.94
C LYS A 159 -2.29 -2.56 12.93
N PRO A 160 -3.10 -1.48 12.93
CA PRO A 160 -4.38 -1.48 13.63
C PRO A 160 -5.34 -2.46 12.94
N ILE A 161 -6.34 -2.95 13.67
CA ILE A 161 -7.47 -3.67 13.06
C ILE A 161 -8.24 -2.78 12.09
N ASP A 162 -8.88 -3.38 11.09
CA ASP A 162 -9.62 -2.67 10.03
C ASP A 162 -10.76 -1.81 10.58
N THR A 163 -11.46 -2.27 11.62
CA THR A 163 -12.57 -1.52 12.24
C THR A 163 -12.12 -0.15 12.76
N ALA A 164 -10.87 -0.02 13.24
CA ALA A 164 -10.33 1.26 13.68
C ALA A 164 -10.16 2.25 12.51
N LEU A 165 -9.69 1.78 11.35
CA LEU A 165 -9.58 2.57 10.11
C LEU A 165 -10.96 2.95 9.56
N ILE A 166 -11.90 1.99 9.56
CA ILE A 166 -13.29 2.21 9.12
C ILE A 166 -13.98 3.25 10.02
N GLU A 167 -13.81 3.16 11.34
CA GLU A 167 -14.36 4.13 12.27
C GLU A 167 -13.73 5.52 12.10
N LEU A 168 -12.42 5.60 11.89
CA LEU A 168 -11.74 6.87 11.64
C LEU A 168 -12.27 7.58 10.38
N THR A 169 -12.39 6.85 9.27
CA THR A 169 -12.94 7.39 8.02
C THR A 169 -14.42 7.78 8.16
N ASN A 170 -15.21 7.00 8.92
CA ASN A 170 -16.58 7.37 9.24
C ASN A 170 -16.65 8.64 10.10
N ILE A 171 -15.77 8.80 11.10
CA ILE A 171 -15.68 10.04 11.90
C ILE A 171 -15.39 11.24 11.00
N MET A 172 -14.47 11.12 10.04
CA MET A 172 -14.21 12.18 9.05
C MET A 172 -15.48 12.53 8.27
N ALA A 173 -16.26 11.53 7.84
CA ALA A 173 -17.55 11.78 7.18
C ALA A 173 -18.57 12.47 8.11
N GLN A 174 -18.69 12.03 9.36
CA GLN A 174 -19.58 12.63 10.36
C GLN A 174 -19.22 14.10 10.64
N LEU A 175 -17.92 14.42 10.69
CA LEU A 175 -17.44 15.79 10.90
C LEU A 175 -17.76 16.72 9.72
N GLN A 176 -17.88 16.19 8.50
CA GLN A 176 -18.36 16.97 7.35
C GLN A 176 -19.89 17.13 7.31
N GLY A 177 -20.64 16.19 7.91
CA GLY A 177 -22.09 16.27 8.10
C GLY A 177 -22.93 16.12 6.82
N GLY A 178 -24.25 16.33 6.96
CA GLY A 178 -25.22 16.26 5.88
C GLY A 178 -25.36 14.87 5.24
N ASP A 179 -25.82 14.82 3.99
CA ASP A 179 -26.06 13.57 3.24
C ASP A 179 -24.81 12.66 3.20
N PHE A 180 -23.60 13.23 3.23
CA PHE A 180 -22.37 12.42 3.22
C PHE A 180 -22.22 11.63 4.51
N ALA A 181 -22.43 12.26 5.66
CA ALA A 181 -22.39 11.57 6.95
C ALA A 181 -23.45 10.46 7.04
N GLU A 182 -24.67 10.73 6.56
CA GLU A 182 -25.78 9.77 6.61
C GLU A 182 -25.54 8.57 5.69
N GLU A 183 -25.21 8.81 4.43
CA GLU A 183 -25.03 7.74 3.43
C GLU A 183 -23.75 6.93 3.66
N TYR A 184 -22.66 7.57 4.12
CA TYR A 184 -21.39 6.88 4.35
C TYR A 184 -21.49 5.91 5.54
N ASP A 185 -22.21 6.28 6.62
CA ASP A 185 -22.37 5.40 7.79
C ASP A 185 -23.04 4.06 7.42
N LEU A 186 -23.95 4.07 6.44
CA LEU A 186 -24.64 2.88 5.94
C LEU A 186 -23.72 1.90 5.20
N VAL A 187 -22.60 2.38 4.65
CA VAL A 187 -21.72 1.59 3.78
C VAL A 187 -20.26 1.54 4.24
N LYS A 188 -19.90 2.16 5.36
CA LYS A 188 -18.52 2.32 5.85
C LYS A 188 -17.70 1.03 5.83
N ASP A 189 -18.32 -0.11 6.19
CA ASP A 189 -17.67 -1.44 6.22
C ASP A 189 -17.36 -2.02 4.84
N GLN A 190 -17.74 -1.33 3.75
CA GLN A 190 -17.68 -1.81 2.37
C GLN A 190 -16.86 -0.87 1.46
N THR A 191 -16.18 0.10 2.05
CA THR A 191 -15.42 1.16 1.35
C THR A 191 -14.00 0.74 0.95
N GLY A 192 -13.66 -0.55 1.11
CA GLY A 192 -12.38 -1.14 0.71
C GLY A 192 -11.36 -1.32 1.84
N PHE A 193 -11.64 -0.83 3.05
CA PHE A 193 -10.74 -0.94 4.21
C PHE A 193 -10.90 -2.22 5.02
N ARG A 194 -11.98 -2.99 4.82
CA ARG A 194 -12.16 -4.27 5.49
C ARG A 194 -10.99 -5.20 5.17
N ASN A 195 -10.56 -5.96 6.18
CA ASN A 195 -9.39 -6.82 6.17
C ASN A 195 -8.05 -6.13 5.88
N SER A 196 -7.95 -4.79 5.86
CA SER A 196 -6.68 -4.07 5.56
C SER A 196 -5.50 -4.56 6.41
N HIS A 197 -5.75 -4.82 7.69
CA HIS A 197 -4.79 -5.32 8.68
C HIS A 197 -4.24 -6.73 8.41
N ILE A 198 -5.02 -7.60 7.74
CA ILE A 198 -4.58 -8.95 7.35
C ILE A 198 -4.15 -9.04 5.88
N ARG A 199 -4.60 -8.12 5.03
CA ARG A 199 -4.40 -8.22 3.58
C ARG A 199 -2.92 -8.20 3.19
N GLU A 200 -2.16 -7.26 3.74
CA GLU A 200 -0.72 -7.17 3.51
C GLU A 200 0.02 -8.40 4.05
N ILE A 201 -0.43 -8.97 5.18
CA ILE A 201 0.13 -10.20 5.77
C ILE A 201 -0.11 -11.40 4.85
N GLU A 202 -1.36 -11.63 4.45
CA GLU A 202 -1.75 -12.75 3.59
C GLU A 202 -1.10 -12.66 2.21
N LEU A 203 -0.92 -11.45 1.66
CA LEU A 203 -0.18 -11.24 0.42
C LEU A 203 1.31 -11.48 0.58
N ALA A 204 1.91 -11.10 1.71
CA ALA A 204 3.30 -11.44 2.00
C ALA A 204 3.49 -12.96 2.02
N GLU A 205 2.59 -13.69 2.70
CA GLU A 205 2.63 -15.16 2.70
C GLU A 205 2.41 -15.73 1.30
N LEU A 206 1.42 -15.22 0.55
CA LEU A 206 1.19 -15.64 -0.84
C LEU A 206 2.45 -15.46 -1.69
N SER A 207 3.13 -14.32 -1.56
CA SER A 207 4.36 -14.01 -2.31
C SER A 207 5.44 -15.06 -2.10
N TRP A 208 5.61 -15.58 -0.87
CA TRP A 208 6.58 -16.63 -0.57
C TRP A 208 6.24 -17.96 -1.24
N HIS A 209 4.95 -18.25 -1.43
CA HIS A 209 4.49 -19.50 -2.04
C HIS A 209 4.51 -19.44 -3.57
N VAL A 210 4.14 -18.30 -4.16
CA VAL A 210 4.01 -18.15 -5.62
C VAL A 210 5.30 -17.67 -6.28
N GLY A 211 6.14 -16.94 -5.54
CA GLY A 211 7.37 -16.32 -6.06
C GLY A 211 7.12 -15.44 -7.28
N GLY A 212 8.12 -15.34 -8.15
CA GLY A 212 7.98 -14.75 -9.48
C GLY A 212 7.85 -13.23 -9.45
N ALA A 213 6.95 -12.69 -10.28
CA ALA A 213 6.81 -11.24 -10.43
C ALA A 213 6.29 -10.57 -9.15
N MET A 214 5.41 -11.24 -8.40
CA MET A 214 4.92 -10.75 -7.09
C MET A 214 6.05 -10.62 -6.07
N GLU A 215 6.89 -11.64 -5.91
CA GLU A 215 8.04 -11.56 -4.99
C GLU A 215 9.05 -10.50 -5.45
N ASN A 216 9.26 -10.37 -6.76
CA ASN A 216 10.22 -9.41 -7.32
C ASN A 216 9.82 -7.95 -7.11
N ILE A 217 8.52 -7.64 -7.26
CA ILE A 217 7.99 -6.28 -7.15
C ILE A 217 7.76 -5.88 -5.69
N SER A 218 7.50 -6.82 -4.77
CA SER A 218 7.21 -6.48 -3.38
C SER A 218 8.47 -6.14 -2.57
N THR A 219 8.28 -5.33 -1.53
CA THR A 219 9.25 -5.20 -0.43
C THR A 219 9.45 -6.56 0.23
N LYS A 220 10.70 -6.92 0.51
CA LYS A 220 11.02 -8.19 1.15
C LYS A 220 10.41 -8.24 2.55
N VAL A 221 9.56 -9.25 2.78
CA VAL A 221 8.99 -9.54 4.09
C VAL A 221 9.77 -10.68 4.74
N TYR A 222 10.45 -10.39 5.84
CA TYR A 222 11.24 -11.36 6.60
C TYR A 222 10.41 -12.19 7.56
N ASN A 223 9.34 -11.62 8.11
CA ASN A 223 8.44 -12.33 9.00
C ASN A 223 7.09 -11.63 9.08
N VAL A 224 6.07 -12.37 9.50
CA VAL A 224 4.74 -11.82 9.85
C VAL A 224 4.38 -12.26 11.26
N LEU A 225 3.67 -11.40 11.97
CA LEU A 225 3.10 -11.68 13.28
C LEU A 225 1.59 -11.52 13.17
N ARG A 226 0.86 -12.61 13.38
CA ARG A 226 -0.59 -12.62 13.43
C ARG A 226 -1.05 -13.32 14.70
N ASN A 227 -1.76 -12.60 15.55
CA ASN A 227 -2.42 -13.14 16.73
C ASN A 227 -3.83 -12.55 16.85
N ASP A 228 -4.79 -13.24 16.24
CA ASP A 228 -6.20 -12.81 16.21
C ASP A 228 -6.80 -12.66 17.62
N SER A 229 -6.39 -13.52 18.57
CA SER A 229 -6.90 -13.48 19.95
C SER A 229 -6.47 -12.23 20.72
N GLN A 230 -5.31 -11.67 20.37
CA GLN A 230 -4.76 -10.45 20.96
C GLN A 230 -4.88 -9.24 20.02
N GLN A 231 -5.55 -9.40 18.87
CA GLN A 231 -5.67 -8.39 17.82
C GLN A 231 -4.33 -7.77 17.42
N LEU A 232 -3.30 -8.61 17.30
CA LEU A 232 -1.95 -8.19 16.99
C LEU A 232 -1.55 -8.61 15.58
N TYR A 233 -1.23 -7.62 14.76
CA TYR A 233 -0.88 -7.80 13.35
C TYR A 233 0.36 -6.97 13.05
N ALA A 234 1.43 -7.60 12.60
CA ALA A 234 2.64 -6.90 12.20
C ALA A 234 3.39 -7.61 11.07
N LEU A 235 4.14 -6.82 10.31
CA LEU A 235 5.09 -7.31 9.31
C LEU A 235 6.51 -6.89 9.68
N CYS A 236 7.48 -7.77 9.48
CA CYS A 236 8.89 -7.43 9.51
C CYS A 236 9.40 -7.32 8.06
N LEU A 237 9.77 -6.12 7.66
CA LEU A 237 10.12 -5.73 6.31
C LEU A 237 11.61 -5.42 6.20
N GLU A 238 12.17 -5.52 4.99
CA GLU A 238 13.45 -4.89 4.70
C GLU A 238 13.39 -3.37 4.94
N TYR A 239 14.52 -2.84 5.42
CA TYR A 239 14.70 -1.41 5.56
C TYR A 239 15.11 -0.80 4.21
N LEU A 240 14.28 0.13 3.72
CA LEU A 240 14.50 0.87 2.48
C LEU A 240 14.92 2.29 2.87
N ASP A 241 16.11 2.70 2.47
CA ASP A 241 16.69 3.99 2.85
C ASP A 241 17.58 4.54 1.73
N PRO A 242 17.20 5.66 1.08
CA PRO A 242 17.99 6.25 0.01
C PRO A 242 19.44 6.57 0.41
N SER A 243 19.72 6.87 1.68
CA SER A 243 21.07 7.17 2.18
C SER A 243 22.02 5.96 2.12
N LEU A 244 21.46 4.74 2.11
CA LEU A 244 22.20 3.49 1.94
C LEU A 244 22.48 3.18 0.46
N GLY A 245 21.97 3.99 -0.47
CA GLY A 245 22.15 3.82 -1.91
C GLY A 245 21.48 2.56 -2.48
N ASN A 246 20.57 1.93 -1.74
CA ASN A 246 19.87 0.71 -2.16
C ASN A 246 18.58 1.00 -2.94
N ILE A 247 18.03 2.22 -2.81
CA ILE A 247 16.81 2.66 -3.48
C ILE A 247 16.90 4.12 -3.96
N THR A 248 16.01 4.49 -4.88
CA THR A 248 15.77 5.86 -5.34
C THR A 248 14.27 6.13 -5.47
N HIS A 249 13.87 7.39 -5.69
CA HIS A 249 12.47 7.81 -5.92
C HIS A 249 11.49 7.69 -4.73
N MET A 250 11.96 7.20 -3.57
CA MET A 250 11.11 7.09 -2.38
C MET A 250 10.59 8.46 -1.94
N ASN A 251 9.32 8.51 -1.52
CA ASN A 251 8.62 9.71 -1.02
C ASN A 251 8.68 10.92 -1.99
N SER A 252 8.75 10.67 -3.30
CA SER A 252 8.95 11.71 -4.31
C SER A 252 7.66 12.37 -4.80
N THR A 253 6.57 12.33 -4.04
CA THR A 253 5.25 12.78 -4.53
C THR A 253 5.23 14.27 -4.87
N ASP A 254 5.80 15.12 -4.03
CA ASP A 254 5.83 16.57 -4.25
C ASP A 254 6.82 16.95 -5.36
N THR A 255 7.90 16.17 -5.51
CA THR A 255 8.95 16.37 -6.52
C THR A 255 8.81 15.43 -7.72
N ALA A 256 7.64 14.83 -7.92
CA ALA A 256 7.48 13.70 -8.85
C ALA A 256 7.85 14.08 -10.30
N LEU A 257 7.50 15.30 -10.71
CA LEU A 257 7.71 15.78 -12.07
C LEU A 257 9.19 15.98 -12.45
N SER A 258 10.07 16.22 -11.47
CA SER A 258 11.51 16.32 -11.69
C SER A 258 12.24 15.01 -11.40
N THR A 259 11.65 14.16 -10.53
CA THR A 259 12.28 12.92 -10.08
C THR A 259 12.09 11.79 -11.09
N TRP A 260 10.88 11.61 -11.62
CA TRP A 260 10.55 10.47 -12.49
C TRP A 260 10.82 10.78 -13.96
N SER A 261 11.88 10.18 -14.51
CA SER A 261 12.17 10.31 -15.94
C SER A 261 11.26 9.42 -16.79
N PRO A 262 11.15 9.66 -18.11
CA PRO A 262 10.46 8.76 -19.01
C PRO A 262 10.95 7.30 -18.92
N ASN A 263 12.25 7.07 -18.70
CA ASN A 263 12.79 5.72 -18.58
C ASN A 263 12.31 5.03 -17.30
N ASP A 264 12.20 5.78 -16.19
CA ASP A 264 11.68 5.26 -14.92
C ASP A 264 10.22 4.86 -15.08
N ILE A 265 9.41 5.68 -15.75
CA ILE A 265 8.00 5.38 -16.03
C ILE A 265 7.87 4.08 -16.86
N HIS A 266 8.68 3.91 -17.91
CA HIS A 266 8.70 2.66 -18.68
C HIS A 266 9.10 1.46 -17.82
N LEU A 267 10.10 1.61 -16.96
CA LEU A 267 10.56 0.55 -16.06
C LEU A 267 9.44 0.12 -15.09
N VAL A 268 8.79 1.08 -14.44
CA VAL A 268 7.65 0.82 -13.54
C VAL A 268 6.55 0.08 -14.28
N LEU A 269 6.14 0.57 -15.45
CA LEU A 269 5.05 -0.03 -16.22
C LEU A 269 5.39 -1.44 -16.73
N ARG A 270 6.65 -1.71 -17.07
CA ARG A 270 7.14 -3.04 -17.46
C ARG A 270 7.06 -4.02 -16.29
N ASP A 271 7.55 -3.62 -15.11
CA ASP A 271 7.60 -4.48 -13.93
C ASP A 271 6.17 -4.71 -13.38
N LEU A 272 5.35 -3.66 -13.34
CA LEU A 272 3.93 -3.74 -13.01
C LEU A 272 3.16 -4.66 -13.98
N ALA A 273 3.43 -4.56 -15.28
CA ALA A 273 2.83 -5.45 -16.27
C ALA A 273 3.22 -6.93 -16.04
N SER A 274 4.44 -7.20 -15.58
CA SER A 274 4.89 -8.56 -15.24
C SER A 274 4.17 -9.10 -14.02
N PHE A 275 3.93 -8.25 -13.02
CA PHE A 275 3.10 -8.57 -11.85
C PHE A 275 1.65 -8.86 -12.24
N HIS A 276 1.02 -7.95 -13.01
CA HIS A 276 -0.35 -8.15 -13.49
C HIS A 276 -0.49 -9.43 -14.33
N ALA A 277 0.48 -9.75 -15.19
CA ALA A 277 0.44 -10.98 -15.98
C ALA A 277 0.35 -12.24 -15.12
N GLN A 278 0.97 -12.26 -13.93
CA GLN A 278 1.03 -13.43 -13.04
C GLN A 278 -0.35 -13.84 -12.50
N PHE A 279 -1.30 -12.91 -12.45
CA PHE A 279 -2.66 -13.13 -11.94
C PHE A 279 -3.75 -12.87 -12.98
N LEU A 280 -3.38 -12.43 -14.19
CA LEU A 280 -4.33 -12.06 -15.24
C LEU A 280 -5.23 -13.25 -15.63
N GLY A 281 -6.55 -13.02 -15.56
CA GLY A 281 -7.60 -13.99 -15.84
C GLY A 281 -7.61 -15.22 -14.93
N GLN A 282 -6.94 -15.16 -13.79
CA GLN A 282 -7.13 -16.10 -12.68
C GLN A 282 -8.17 -15.56 -11.70
N GLU A 283 -9.25 -14.96 -12.20
CA GLU A 283 -10.25 -14.29 -11.36
C GLU A 283 -10.83 -15.24 -10.31
N ASP A 284 -11.21 -16.46 -10.68
CA ASP A 284 -11.73 -17.45 -9.73
C ASP A 284 -10.76 -17.73 -8.58
N ARG A 285 -9.44 -17.75 -8.87
CA ARG A 285 -8.41 -17.92 -7.85
C ARG A 285 -8.33 -16.72 -6.92
N ILE A 286 -8.39 -15.50 -7.47
CA ILE A 286 -8.33 -14.26 -6.69
C ILE A 286 -9.61 -14.10 -5.86
N LEU A 287 -10.78 -14.39 -6.43
CA LEU A 287 -12.08 -14.39 -5.75
C LEU A 287 -12.15 -15.41 -4.61
N GLY A 288 -11.38 -16.50 -4.71
CA GLY A 288 -11.21 -17.47 -3.63
C GLY A 288 -10.38 -16.97 -2.45
N MET A 289 -9.65 -15.86 -2.59
CA MET A 289 -8.86 -15.25 -1.53
C MET A 289 -9.76 -14.39 -0.64
N THR A 290 -10.38 -14.99 0.38
CA THR A 290 -11.40 -14.34 1.23
C THR A 290 -10.90 -13.13 2.03
N PHE A 291 -9.58 -12.92 2.10
CA PHE A 291 -8.97 -11.76 2.72
C PHE A 291 -8.89 -10.53 1.79
N LEU A 292 -9.04 -10.72 0.48
CA LEU A 292 -9.07 -9.63 -0.49
C LEU A 292 -10.45 -9.00 -0.59
N GLU A 293 -10.45 -7.69 -0.84
CA GLU A 293 -11.65 -7.02 -1.34
C GLU A 293 -11.84 -7.32 -2.82
N THR A 294 -13.10 -7.47 -3.22
CA THR A 294 -13.47 -7.67 -4.61
C THR A 294 -14.56 -6.67 -4.98
N PRO A 295 -14.16 -5.53 -5.57
CA PRO A 295 -15.09 -4.62 -6.20
C PRO A 295 -15.95 -5.33 -7.25
N THR A 296 -17.27 -5.18 -7.10
CA THR A 296 -18.26 -5.72 -8.06
C THR A 296 -19.24 -4.63 -8.45
N ARG A 297 -19.93 -4.84 -9.58
CA ARG A 297 -21.05 -4.01 -10.01
C ARG A 297 -22.11 -3.86 -8.91
N SER A 298 -22.42 -4.94 -8.20
CA SER A 298 -23.40 -4.93 -7.11
C SER A 298 -22.93 -4.07 -5.94
N LEU A 299 -21.64 -4.18 -5.57
CA LEU A 299 -21.04 -3.34 -4.54
C LEU A 299 -21.06 -1.86 -4.96
N MET A 300 -20.69 -1.55 -6.20
CA MET A 300 -20.65 -0.17 -6.69
C MET A 300 -22.02 0.49 -6.72
N LYS A 301 -23.06 -0.29 -7.05
CA LYS A 301 -24.44 0.17 -6.95
C LYS A 301 -24.84 0.52 -5.51
N LEU A 302 -24.36 -0.26 -4.54
CA LEU A 302 -24.59 -0.04 -3.12
C LEU A 302 -23.81 1.17 -2.59
N LEU A 303 -22.55 1.33 -2.99
CA LEU A 303 -21.69 2.45 -2.57
C LEU A 303 -22.10 3.79 -3.19
N ARG A 304 -22.76 3.78 -4.35
CA ARG A 304 -23.04 4.98 -5.14
C ARG A 304 -23.61 6.18 -4.35
N PRO A 305 -24.66 6.05 -3.52
CA PRO A 305 -25.22 7.19 -2.79
C PRO A 305 -24.19 7.91 -1.92
N ALA A 306 -23.38 7.16 -1.17
CA ALA A 306 -22.33 7.71 -0.31
C ALA A 306 -21.25 8.46 -1.09
N TYR A 307 -20.78 7.90 -2.21
CA TYR A 307 -19.77 8.55 -3.06
C TYR A 307 -20.33 9.75 -3.83
N GLU A 308 -21.61 9.74 -4.23
CA GLU A 308 -22.24 10.94 -4.80
C GLU A 308 -22.33 12.08 -3.77
N ALA A 309 -22.71 11.75 -2.52
CA ALA A 309 -22.78 12.73 -1.44
C ALA A 309 -21.40 13.30 -1.09
N MET A 310 -20.37 12.46 -1.06
CA MET A 310 -18.98 12.84 -0.85
C MET A 310 -18.43 13.75 -1.94
N VAL A 311 -18.64 13.42 -3.22
CA VAL A 311 -18.20 14.27 -4.35
C VAL A 311 -18.86 15.65 -4.28
N LYS A 312 -20.17 15.70 -3.97
CA LYS A 312 -20.89 16.97 -3.77
C LYS A 312 -20.34 17.76 -2.58
N THR A 313 -19.99 17.08 -1.50
CA THR A 313 -19.45 17.70 -0.29
C THR A 313 -18.06 18.27 -0.54
N ASN A 314 -17.18 17.53 -1.21
CA ASN A 314 -15.87 18.03 -1.65
C ASN A 314 -16.00 19.29 -2.51
N ARG A 315 -16.90 19.30 -3.50
CA ARG A 315 -17.16 20.49 -4.34
C ARG A 315 -17.66 21.68 -3.51
N LYS A 316 -18.53 21.43 -2.53
CA LYS A 316 -19.09 22.46 -1.65
C LYS A 316 -18.02 23.08 -0.75
N ASN A 317 -17.18 22.24 -0.16
CA ASN A 317 -16.18 22.66 0.82
C ASN A 317 -14.93 23.24 0.15
N GLU A 318 -14.52 22.66 -0.98
CA GLU A 318 -13.28 23.00 -1.70
C GLU A 318 -13.54 23.28 -3.19
N PRO A 319 -14.36 24.29 -3.54
CA PRO A 319 -14.72 24.59 -4.93
C PRO A 319 -13.53 25.05 -5.79
N ALA A 320 -12.41 25.45 -5.19
CA ALA A 320 -11.18 25.75 -5.91
C ALA A 320 -10.42 24.49 -6.34
N LEU A 321 -10.51 23.41 -5.56
CA LEU A 321 -9.84 22.14 -5.84
C LEU A 321 -10.70 21.23 -6.72
N PHE A 322 -11.97 21.09 -6.38
CA PHE A 322 -12.91 20.25 -7.13
C PHE A 322 -13.67 21.12 -8.12
N SER A 323 -13.19 21.25 -9.36
CA SER A 323 -13.87 22.05 -10.37
C SER A 323 -15.28 21.52 -10.71
N GLN A 324 -16.10 22.34 -11.37
CA GLN A 324 -17.41 21.91 -11.86
C GLN A 324 -17.28 20.75 -12.85
N PHE A 325 -16.33 20.83 -13.79
CA PHE A 325 -16.13 19.79 -14.80
C PHE A 325 -15.72 18.45 -14.17
N LEU A 326 -14.78 18.48 -13.22
CA LEU A 326 -14.32 17.27 -12.53
C LEU A 326 -15.45 16.64 -11.73
N THR A 327 -16.20 17.46 -10.98
CA THR A 327 -17.37 17.04 -10.20
C THR A 327 -18.43 16.40 -11.09
N ASP A 328 -18.80 17.05 -12.20
CA ASP A 328 -19.79 16.52 -13.14
C ASP A 328 -19.33 15.20 -13.77
N SER A 329 -18.04 15.07 -14.07
CA SER A 329 -17.45 13.84 -14.61
C SER A 329 -17.52 12.68 -13.60
N MET A 330 -17.19 12.94 -12.33
CA MET A 330 -17.30 11.94 -11.26
C MET A 330 -18.75 11.53 -11.02
N LEU A 331 -19.69 12.49 -10.96
CA LEU A 331 -21.12 12.21 -10.77
C LEU A 331 -21.73 11.47 -11.97
N ASP A 332 -21.35 11.81 -13.20
CA ASP A 332 -21.81 11.10 -14.40
C ASP A 332 -21.32 9.65 -14.41
N PHE A 333 -20.07 9.41 -14.00
CA PHE A 333 -19.56 8.06 -13.80
C PHE A 333 -20.36 7.29 -12.73
N LEU A 334 -20.56 7.87 -11.54
CA LEU A 334 -21.28 7.21 -10.45
C LEU A 334 -22.73 6.86 -10.85
N LYS A 335 -23.41 7.79 -11.52
CA LYS A 335 -24.76 7.59 -12.07
C LYS A 335 -24.84 6.41 -13.03
N HIS A 336 -23.80 6.24 -13.86
CA HIS A 336 -23.72 5.20 -14.89
C HIS A 336 -22.78 4.04 -14.53
N SER A 337 -22.40 3.92 -13.25
CA SER A 337 -21.49 2.91 -12.73
C SER A 337 -21.91 1.50 -13.12
N ASP A 338 -23.21 1.21 -13.16
CA ASP A 338 -23.77 -0.08 -13.56
C ASP A 338 -23.32 -0.55 -14.96
N GLU A 339 -23.29 0.35 -15.94
CA GLU A 339 -22.83 0.06 -17.30
C GLU A 339 -21.31 -0.03 -17.41
N CYS A 340 -20.60 0.86 -16.70
CA CYS A 340 -19.14 0.84 -16.62
C CYS A 340 -18.66 -0.48 -16.01
N TRP A 341 -19.22 -0.87 -14.86
CA TRP A 341 -18.85 -2.08 -14.15
C TRP A 341 -19.27 -3.35 -14.87
N THR A 342 -20.33 -3.30 -15.69
CA THR A 342 -20.62 -4.38 -16.64
C THR A 342 -19.47 -4.61 -17.63
N LYS A 343 -18.76 -3.55 -18.06
CA LYS A 343 -17.58 -3.69 -18.92
C LYS A 343 -16.36 -4.16 -18.12
N VAL A 344 -16.17 -3.65 -16.90
CA VAL A 344 -15.09 -4.05 -15.99
C VAL A 344 -15.16 -5.56 -15.72
N GLU A 345 -16.31 -6.08 -15.28
CA GLU A 345 -16.49 -7.50 -14.93
C GLU A 345 -16.41 -8.45 -16.12
N LYS A 346 -16.55 -7.95 -17.35
CA LYS A 346 -16.38 -8.74 -18.59
C LYS A 346 -14.96 -8.70 -19.15
N SER A 347 -14.12 -7.81 -18.61
CA SER A 347 -12.76 -7.61 -19.08
C SER A 347 -11.79 -8.43 -18.23
N PRO A 348 -10.63 -8.87 -18.77
CA PRO A 348 -9.65 -9.59 -17.96
C PRO A 348 -9.18 -8.76 -16.77
N ARG A 349 -9.45 -9.23 -15.56
CA ARG A 349 -8.95 -8.65 -14.31
C ARG A 349 -7.76 -9.43 -13.77
N THR A 350 -7.06 -8.78 -12.86
CA THR A 350 -5.86 -9.29 -12.19
C THR A 350 -5.87 -8.86 -10.72
N LEU A 351 -4.96 -9.41 -9.93
CA LEU A 351 -4.55 -8.76 -8.69
C LEU A 351 -3.86 -7.43 -9.04
N ILE A 352 -4.28 -6.36 -8.37
CA ILE A 352 -3.68 -5.03 -8.44
C ILE A 352 -3.20 -4.59 -7.06
N HIS A 353 -2.32 -3.60 -6.99
CA HIS A 353 -1.89 -2.96 -5.74
C HIS A 353 -3.02 -2.14 -5.11
N GLY A 354 -3.81 -1.41 -5.91
CA GLY A 354 -5.00 -0.67 -5.44
C GLY A 354 -4.73 0.69 -4.77
N ASP A 355 -3.46 1.07 -4.62
CA ASP A 355 -2.99 2.39 -4.16
C ASP A 355 -1.62 2.69 -4.80
N PHE A 356 -1.52 2.49 -6.11
CA PHE A 356 -0.25 2.45 -6.83
C PHE A 356 0.21 3.86 -7.23
N ASN A 357 0.79 4.59 -6.26
CA ASN A 357 1.28 5.95 -6.42
C ASN A 357 2.70 6.13 -5.86
N THR A 358 3.30 7.30 -6.07
CA THR A 358 4.71 7.59 -5.72
C THR A 358 5.04 7.54 -4.23
N ARG A 359 4.03 7.47 -3.35
CA ARG A 359 4.23 7.25 -1.91
C ARG A 359 4.51 5.78 -1.60
N ASN A 360 4.04 4.86 -2.43
CA ASN A 360 3.99 3.42 -2.18
C ASN A 360 4.95 2.62 -3.08
N ILE A 361 5.80 3.31 -3.84
CA ILE A 361 6.79 2.69 -4.72
C ILE A 361 8.13 3.42 -4.67
N CYS A 362 9.19 2.67 -4.93
CA CYS A 362 10.53 3.19 -5.18
C CYS A 362 11.23 2.33 -6.25
N LEU A 363 12.41 2.76 -6.70
CA LEU A 363 13.26 1.95 -7.57
C LEU A 363 14.42 1.36 -6.77
N ARG A 364 14.44 0.05 -6.64
CA ARG A 364 15.51 -0.73 -5.99
C ARG A 364 16.68 -0.89 -6.96
N LEU A 365 17.89 -0.63 -6.47
CA LEU A 365 19.13 -0.83 -7.19
C LEU A 365 19.69 -2.22 -6.89
N ASP A 366 20.03 -2.97 -7.94
CA ASP A 366 20.86 -4.16 -7.81
C ASP A 366 22.32 -3.71 -7.66
N PRO A 367 22.96 -3.94 -6.50
CA PRO A 367 24.32 -3.46 -6.25
C PRO A 367 25.37 -4.15 -7.13
N SER A 368 25.05 -5.34 -7.68
CA SER A 368 25.98 -6.11 -8.51
C SER A 368 25.95 -5.69 -9.99
N THR A 369 24.78 -5.27 -10.48
CA THR A 369 24.58 -4.94 -11.90
C THR A 369 24.32 -3.45 -12.15
N GLY A 370 23.98 -2.69 -11.10
CA GLY A 370 23.47 -1.33 -11.20
C GLY A 370 22.06 -1.25 -11.80
N ALA A 371 21.41 -2.37 -12.10
CA ALA A 371 20.09 -2.39 -12.70
C ALA A 371 19.02 -1.96 -11.69
N GLN A 372 18.07 -1.17 -12.15
CA GLN A 372 16.90 -0.79 -11.35
C GLN A 372 15.75 -1.76 -11.54
N LYS A 373 14.97 -1.95 -10.47
CA LYS A 373 13.70 -2.68 -10.46
C LYS A 373 12.68 -1.95 -9.62
N LEU A 374 11.42 -2.04 -10.00
CA LEU A 374 10.33 -1.53 -9.19
C LEU A 374 10.25 -2.29 -7.85
N CYS A 375 10.07 -1.54 -6.77
CA CYS A 375 9.75 -2.05 -5.45
C CYS A 375 8.48 -1.34 -4.94
N ALA A 376 7.42 -2.09 -4.68
CA ALA A 376 6.13 -1.62 -4.19
C ALA A 376 5.86 -2.15 -2.78
N TYR A 377 5.34 -1.27 -1.93
CA TYR A 377 5.03 -1.51 -0.52
C TYR A 377 3.65 -0.99 -0.17
N ASP A 378 3.14 -1.44 0.98
CA ASP A 378 1.80 -1.11 1.45
C ASP A 378 0.67 -1.72 0.61
N TRP A 379 0.66 -3.06 0.57
CA TRP A 379 -0.32 -3.86 -0.18
C TRP A 379 -1.69 -3.97 0.49
N GLU A 380 -1.99 -3.12 1.48
CA GLU A 380 -3.20 -3.21 2.30
C GLU A 380 -4.49 -2.94 1.52
N LEU A 381 -4.38 -2.30 0.34
CA LEU A 381 -5.49 -1.96 -0.55
C LEU A 381 -5.58 -2.83 -1.81
N ALA A 382 -4.77 -3.87 -1.90
CA ALA A 382 -4.79 -4.79 -3.02
C ALA A 382 -6.17 -5.42 -3.21
N CYS A 383 -6.56 -5.64 -4.46
CA CYS A 383 -7.86 -6.22 -4.81
C CYS A 383 -7.86 -6.83 -6.21
N CYS A 384 -8.96 -7.48 -6.59
CA CYS A 384 -9.19 -7.91 -7.97
C CYS A 384 -9.77 -6.76 -8.80
N HIS A 385 -9.04 -6.30 -9.82
CA HIS A 385 -9.50 -5.20 -10.67
C HIS A 385 -8.88 -5.24 -12.08
N LEU A 386 -9.28 -4.29 -12.93
CA LEU A 386 -8.60 -3.94 -14.17
C LEU A 386 -7.12 -3.59 -13.92
N PRO A 387 -6.17 -4.12 -14.71
CA PRO A 387 -4.75 -3.76 -14.59
C PRO A 387 -4.49 -2.27 -14.86
N GLN A 388 -5.36 -1.60 -15.62
CA GLN A 388 -5.28 -0.17 -15.89
C GLN A 388 -5.44 0.69 -14.63
N ARG A 389 -6.05 0.17 -13.56
CA ARG A 389 -6.34 0.94 -12.35
C ARG A 389 -5.08 1.41 -11.62
N ASP A 390 -4.07 0.55 -11.52
CA ASP A 390 -2.75 0.93 -10.98
C ASP A 390 -2.02 1.87 -11.96
N VAL A 391 -2.14 1.63 -13.27
CA VAL A 391 -1.49 2.46 -14.30
C VAL A 391 -1.98 3.90 -14.26
N VAL A 392 -3.29 4.12 -14.27
CA VAL A 392 -3.84 5.48 -14.30
C VAL A 392 -3.56 6.23 -13.01
N GLU A 393 -3.54 5.54 -11.87
CA GLU A 393 -3.16 6.16 -10.61
C GLU A 393 -1.70 6.60 -10.63
N PHE A 394 -0.77 5.72 -10.99
CA PHE A 394 0.63 6.09 -11.09
C PHE A 394 0.87 7.25 -12.06
N LEU A 395 0.27 7.20 -13.25
CA LEU A 395 0.38 8.27 -14.24
C LEU A 395 -0.21 9.60 -13.76
N SER A 396 -1.25 9.59 -12.93
CA SER A 396 -1.76 10.81 -12.28
C SER A 396 -0.73 11.46 -11.36
N PHE A 397 0.19 10.69 -10.78
CA PHE A 397 1.21 11.19 -9.87
C PHE A 397 2.50 11.64 -10.57
N VAL A 398 2.90 11.00 -11.67
CA VAL A 398 4.20 11.28 -12.32
C VAL A 398 4.12 12.15 -13.57
N LEU A 399 2.95 12.31 -14.18
CA LEU A 399 2.80 13.17 -15.35
C LEU A 399 2.29 14.57 -14.97
N PRO A 400 2.73 15.63 -15.68
CA PRO A 400 2.18 16.96 -15.47
C PRO A 400 0.74 17.06 -16.00
N PRO A 401 -0.07 17.99 -15.46
CA PRO A 401 -1.37 18.32 -16.03
C PRO A 401 -1.26 18.63 -17.53
N GLY A 402 -2.16 18.06 -18.33
CA GLY A 402 -2.15 18.25 -19.78
C GLY A 402 -1.02 17.51 -20.52
N SER A 403 -0.38 16.51 -19.91
CA SER A 403 0.54 15.61 -20.65
C SER A 403 -0.18 14.87 -21.78
N ASN A 404 0.43 14.82 -22.96
CA ASN A 404 -0.02 14.04 -24.13
C ASN A 404 0.53 12.60 -24.13
N GLU A 405 1.38 12.25 -23.17
CA GLU A 405 2.09 10.97 -23.11
C GLU A 405 1.26 9.82 -22.50
N TRP A 406 0.09 10.12 -21.93
CA TRP A 406 -0.80 9.11 -21.32
C TRP A 406 -1.10 7.96 -22.28
N SER A 407 -1.45 8.27 -23.53
CA SER A 407 -1.77 7.24 -24.53
C SER A 407 -0.58 6.35 -24.85
N HIS A 408 0.62 6.93 -24.88
CA HIS A 408 1.87 6.20 -25.10
C HIS A 408 2.14 5.23 -23.95
N TYR A 409 2.07 5.70 -22.70
CA TYR A 409 2.35 4.86 -21.53
C TYR A 409 1.31 3.76 -21.29
N ILE A 410 0.03 4.05 -21.50
CA ILE A 410 -1.04 3.04 -21.40
C ILE A 410 -0.86 1.95 -22.46
N GLU A 411 -0.51 2.33 -23.70
CA GLU A 411 -0.23 1.35 -24.76
C GLU A 411 1.04 0.55 -24.47
N TYR A 412 2.09 1.20 -23.96
CA TYR A 412 3.31 0.53 -23.53
C TYR A 412 3.01 -0.55 -22.48
N HIS A 413 2.23 -0.21 -21.44
CA HIS A 413 1.79 -1.17 -20.42
C HIS A 413 1.02 -2.33 -21.03
N ARG A 414 0.09 -2.08 -21.97
CA ARG A 414 -0.67 -3.14 -22.66
C ARG A 414 0.25 -4.11 -23.41
N LEU A 415 1.26 -3.59 -24.11
CA LEU A 415 2.23 -4.39 -24.85
C LEU A 415 3.15 -5.18 -23.91
N ALA A 416 3.62 -4.56 -22.82
CA ALA A 416 4.40 -5.23 -21.79
C ALA A 416 3.59 -6.36 -21.12
N LEU A 417 2.31 -6.11 -20.80
CA LEU A 417 1.40 -7.09 -20.21
C LEU A 417 1.21 -8.29 -21.13
N LYS A 418 0.98 -8.03 -22.43
CA LYS A 418 0.90 -9.08 -23.45
C LYS A 418 2.17 -9.92 -23.52
N SER A 419 3.34 -9.26 -23.52
CA SER A 419 4.62 -9.95 -23.58
C SER A 419 4.87 -10.84 -22.35
N ALA A 420 4.65 -10.29 -21.15
CA ALA A 420 4.81 -11.01 -19.90
C ALA A 420 3.84 -12.20 -19.79
N TYR A 421 2.56 -11.97 -20.13
CA TYR A 421 1.53 -13.02 -20.11
C TYR A 421 1.85 -14.16 -21.08
N ASN A 422 2.27 -13.85 -22.31
CA ASN A 422 2.67 -14.87 -23.27
C ASN A 422 3.87 -15.71 -22.78
N THR A 423 4.83 -15.07 -22.13
CA THR A 423 6.01 -15.75 -21.57
C THR A 423 5.61 -16.71 -20.44
N GLN A 424 4.71 -16.28 -19.55
CA GLN A 424 4.25 -17.07 -18.40
C GLN A 424 3.28 -18.21 -18.80
N THR A 425 2.42 -17.99 -19.80
CA THR A 425 1.46 -19.01 -20.27
C THR A 425 2.13 -20.11 -21.08
N GLN A 426 3.15 -19.79 -21.89
CA GLN A 426 3.98 -20.81 -22.55
C GLN A 426 4.64 -21.75 -21.54
N ALA A 427 4.98 -21.27 -20.34
CA ALA A 427 5.57 -22.08 -19.29
C ALA A 427 4.54 -22.92 -18.50
N SER A 428 3.28 -22.47 -18.40
CA SER A 428 2.26 -23.07 -17.51
C SER A 428 1.16 -23.86 -18.22
N GLY A 429 1.01 -23.73 -19.55
CA GLY A 429 -0.07 -24.38 -20.30
C GLY A 429 -1.47 -23.79 -20.02
N SER A 430 -1.55 -22.60 -19.41
CA SER A 430 -2.81 -21.93 -19.08
C SER A 430 -3.59 -21.51 -20.33
N PRO A 431 -4.94 -21.46 -20.28
CA PRO A 431 -5.76 -21.07 -21.43
C PRO A 431 -5.44 -19.64 -21.87
N ALA A 432 -5.34 -19.44 -23.19
CA ALA A 432 -4.98 -18.15 -23.76
C ALA A 432 -6.08 -17.11 -23.52
N ILE A 433 -5.76 -16.04 -22.79
CA ILE A 433 -6.61 -14.86 -22.68
C ILE A 433 -6.46 -13.99 -23.93
N ILE A 434 -7.60 -13.54 -24.46
CA ILE A 434 -7.63 -12.51 -25.49
C ILE A 434 -7.51 -11.15 -24.79
N LEU A 435 -6.34 -10.53 -24.89
CA LEU A 435 -6.16 -9.17 -24.40
C LEU A 435 -6.97 -8.16 -25.26
N PRO A 436 -7.53 -7.10 -24.64
CA PRO A 436 -8.24 -6.06 -25.37
C PRO A 436 -7.39 -5.43 -26.48
N SER A 437 -8.06 -5.01 -27.56
CA SER A 437 -7.44 -4.17 -28.59
C SER A 437 -6.93 -2.84 -27.99
N PRO A 438 -6.01 -2.12 -28.66
CA PRO A 438 -5.52 -0.83 -28.16
C PRO A 438 -6.64 0.15 -27.78
N ARG A 439 -7.71 0.21 -28.60
CA ARG A 439 -8.87 1.06 -28.35
C ARG A 439 -9.66 0.61 -27.12
N GLU A 440 -9.98 -0.67 -27.02
CA GLU A 440 -10.72 -1.21 -25.86
C GLU A 440 -9.92 -1.06 -24.56
N TYR A 441 -8.59 -1.24 -24.62
CA TYR A 441 -7.72 -1.06 -23.46
C TYR A 441 -7.70 0.40 -22.98
N MET A 442 -7.72 1.35 -23.91
CA MET A 442 -7.84 2.78 -23.62
C MET A 442 -9.22 3.14 -23.04
N ASP A 443 -10.30 2.57 -23.59
CA ASP A 443 -11.65 2.76 -23.07
C ASP A 443 -11.77 2.24 -21.62
N LEU A 444 -11.13 1.11 -21.31
CA LEU A 444 -11.04 0.58 -19.95
C LEU A 444 -10.15 1.44 -19.04
N ALA A 445 -9.05 2.00 -19.56
CA ALA A 445 -8.22 2.95 -18.81
C ALA A 445 -9.01 4.20 -18.42
N LYS A 446 -9.87 4.71 -19.32
CA LYS A 446 -10.77 5.82 -19.02
C LYS A 446 -11.76 5.49 -17.91
N ILE A 447 -12.35 4.29 -17.93
CA ILE A 447 -13.22 3.82 -16.84
C ILE A 447 -12.43 3.74 -15.53
N ALA A 448 -11.21 3.20 -15.56
CA ALA A 448 -10.36 3.12 -14.38
C ALA A 448 -9.94 4.49 -13.82
N LEU A 449 -9.74 5.50 -14.69
CA LEU A 449 -9.42 6.87 -14.28
C LEU A 449 -10.64 7.55 -13.62
N LEU A 450 -11.84 7.36 -14.17
CA LEU A 450 -13.08 7.87 -13.56
C LEU A 450 -13.39 7.17 -12.24
N ASP A 451 -13.14 5.86 -12.15
CA ASP A 451 -13.24 5.08 -10.91
C ASP A 451 -12.26 5.59 -9.84
N PHE A 452 -10.98 5.74 -10.19
CA PHE A 452 -9.97 6.36 -9.33
C PHE A 452 -10.39 7.76 -8.86
N ALA A 453 -10.88 8.60 -9.77
CA ALA A 453 -11.32 9.95 -9.46
C ALA A 453 -12.51 9.94 -8.48
N ALA A 454 -13.58 9.22 -8.82
CA ALA A 454 -14.82 9.24 -8.06
C ALA A 454 -14.70 8.54 -6.69
N LEU A 455 -13.79 7.58 -6.54
CA LEU A 455 -13.64 6.82 -5.31
C LEU A 455 -12.45 7.30 -4.48
N ARG A 456 -11.24 7.28 -5.04
CA ARG A 456 -10.00 7.53 -4.30
C ARG A 456 -9.65 9.01 -4.20
N VAL A 457 -9.73 9.76 -5.29
CA VAL A 457 -9.46 11.21 -5.26
C VAL A 457 -10.53 11.94 -4.46
N ALA A 458 -11.78 11.48 -4.50
CA ALA A 458 -12.83 11.97 -3.61
C ALA A 458 -12.49 11.73 -2.12
N MET A 459 -11.91 10.57 -1.76
CA MET A 459 -11.38 10.34 -0.42
C MET A 459 -10.24 11.30 -0.05
N TYR A 460 -9.31 11.58 -0.96
CA TYR A 460 -8.26 12.57 -0.71
C TYR A 460 -8.85 13.96 -0.43
N GLY A 461 -9.93 14.34 -1.11
CA GLY A 461 -10.67 15.58 -0.80
C GLY A 461 -11.18 15.64 0.63
N VAL A 462 -11.76 14.53 1.13
CA VAL A 462 -12.24 14.44 2.51
C VAL A 462 -11.09 14.57 3.49
N SER A 463 -10.00 13.82 3.29
CA SER A 463 -8.81 13.89 4.14
C SER A 463 -8.16 15.28 4.12
N ASN A 464 -8.14 15.94 2.96
CA ASN A 464 -7.55 17.27 2.79
C ASN A 464 -8.26 18.35 3.61
N SER A 465 -9.55 18.18 3.92
CA SER A 465 -10.28 19.08 4.82
C SER A 465 -9.81 19.01 6.28
N PHE A 466 -9.07 17.97 6.66
CA PHE A 466 -8.51 17.78 8.01
C PHE A 466 -7.00 17.99 8.06
N LYS A 467 -6.29 17.58 7.01
CA LYS A 467 -4.85 17.82 6.84
C LYS A 467 -4.59 18.15 5.37
N GLN A 468 -4.23 19.40 5.10
CA GLN A 468 -3.92 19.83 3.74
C GLN A 468 -2.68 19.08 3.22
N VAL A 469 -2.73 18.67 1.95
CA VAL A 469 -1.60 18.03 1.28
C VAL A 469 -1.27 18.78 -0.01
N GLU A 470 -0.01 19.20 -0.15
CA GLU A 470 0.41 20.14 -1.20
C GLU A 470 0.33 19.56 -2.61
N TRP A 471 0.48 18.24 -2.75
CA TRP A 471 0.41 17.56 -4.04
C TRP A 471 -1.02 17.43 -4.60
N LEU A 472 -2.08 17.49 -3.77
CA LEU A 472 -3.45 17.18 -4.21
C LEU A 472 -3.96 18.10 -5.35
N PRO A 473 -3.78 19.43 -5.31
CA PRO A 473 -4.17 20.30 -6.43
C PRO A 473 -3.56 19.87 -7.77
N ARG A 474 -2.29 19.44 -7.77
CA ARG A 474 -1.60 18.95 -8.97
C ARG A 474 -2.22 17.66 -9.49
N ILE A 475 -2.54 16.72 -8.60
CA ILE A 475 -3.18 15.45 -8.97
C ILE A 475 -4.58 15.69 -9.55
N LEU A 476 -5.39 16.52 -8.91
CA LEU A 476 -6.72 16.90 -9.38
C LEU A 476 -6.67 17.51 -10.78
N ASN A 477 -5.77 18.47 -11.00
CA ASN A 477 -5.57 19.10 -12.31
C ASN A 477 -5.12 18.08 -13.37
N THR A 478 -4.25 17.13 -12.99
CA THR A 478 -3.77 16.08 -13.91
C THR A 478 -4.90 15.15 -14.33
N VAL A 479 -5.71 14.68 -13.37
CA VAL A 479 -6.89 13.85 -13.62
C VAL A 479 -7.90 14.60 -14.49
N GLU A 480 -8.23 15.84 -14.14
CA GLU A 480 -9.20 16.66 -14.88
C GLU A 480 -8.78 16.88 -16.34
N GLU A 481 -7.54 17.33 -16.58
CA GLU A 481 -7.05 17.57 -17.95
C GLU A 481 -7.04 16.28 -18.77
N GLN A 482 -6.74 15.15 -18.15
CA GLN A 482 -6.79 13.87 -18.84
C GLN A 482 -8.23 13.43 -19.15
N LEU A 483 -9.18 13.66 -18.26
CA LEU A 483 -10.61 13.40 -18.52
C LEU A 483 -11.14 14.28 -19.66
N LYS A 484 -10.76 15.57 -19.71
CA LYS A 484 -11.10 16.46 -20.85
C LYS A 484 -10.63 15.89 -22.18
N ARG A 485 -9.40 15.36 -22.22
CA ARG A 485 -8.79 14.77 -23.43
C ARG A 485 -9.43 13.45 -23.84
N MET A 486 -9.71 12.58 -22.87
CA MET A 486 -10.40 11.31 -23.12
C MET A 486 -11.88 11.51 -23.51
N GLY A 487 -12.41 12.71 -23.30
CA GLY A 487 -13.78 13.10 -23.65
C GLY A 487 -14.83 12.51 -22.70
N PRO A 488 -16.14 12.76 -22.96
CA PRO A 488 -17.22 12.28 -22.10
C PRO A 488 -17.29 10.75 -22.08
N LEU A 489 -17.70 10.16 -20.94
CA LEU A 489 -17.82 8.70 -20.75
C LEU A 489 -18.61 8.02 -21.87
N ARG A 490 -19.63 8.71 -22.38
CA ARG A 490 -20.39 8.33 -23.56
C ARG A 490 -20.12 9.35 -24.66
N ALA A 491 -19.94 8.88 -25.89
CA ALA A 491 -20.12 9.76 -27.04
C ALA A 491 -21.51 10.41 -26.91
N PRO A 492 -21.67 11.71 -27.24
CA PRO A 492 -23.00 12.29 -27.36
C PRO A 492 -23.78 11.33 -28.26
N THR A 493 -24.78 10.65 -27.72
CA THR A 493 -25.70 9.83 -28.52
C THR A 493 -26.07 10.72 -29.68
N ASP A 494 -25.79 10.26 -30.91
CA ASP A 494 -26.07 10.99 -32.14
C ASP A 494 -27.35 11.77 -31.89
N LYS A 495 -27.22 13.11 -31.82
CA LYS A 495 -28.38 13.94 -32.08
C LYS A 495 -28.82 13.41 -33.42
N VAL A 496 -29.89 12.62 -33.41
CA VAL A 496 -30.67 12.35 -34.60
C VAL A 496 -30.98 13.75 -35.10
N TYR A 497 -30.16 14.23 -36.03
CA TYR A 497 -30.50 15.35 -36.85
C TYR A 497 -31.75 14.84 -37.53
N HIS A 498 -32.90 15.20 -36.98
CA HIS A 498 -34.11 15.25 -37.75
C HIS A 498 -33.74 16.12 -38.94
N GLU A 499 -33.44 15.47 -40.06
CA GLU A 499 -33.44 16.10 -41.37
C GLU A 499 -34.78 16.81 -41.46
N SER A 500 -34.71 18.11 -41.22
CA SER A 500 -35.74 19.06 -41.55
C SER A 500 -35.93 18.93 -43.05
N LYS A 501 -36.88 18.10 -43.48
CA LYS A 501 -37.47 18.19 -44.81
C LYS A 501 -38.07 19.59 -44.94
N LEU A 502 -37.34 20.47 -45.61
CA LEU A 502 -37.85 21.65 -46.29
C LEU A 502 -37.22 21.69 -47.68
#